data_AF-A0A8J2M1C0-F1
#
_entry.id   AF-A0A8J2M1C0-F1
#
_cell.length_a   1.000
_cell.length_b   1.000
_cell.length_c   1.000
_cell.angle_alpha   90.00
_cell.angle_beta   90.00
_cell.angle_gamma   90.00
#
_symmetry.space_group_name_H-M   'P 1'
#
loop_
_entity.id
_entity.type
_entity.pdbx_description
1 polymer ?
#
loop_
_entity_poly.entity_id
_entity_poly.type
_entity_poly.pdbx_seq_one_letter_code
_entity_poly.pdbx_strand_id
1 'polypeptide(L)'
;MIRSNFGSFTVSGRLQFAKKEVARRKRFKMESEQIDKKEEKYLDESSFAAVRISGAPFVYRPSELLINGPPLPKPEDLSRMGYLQHMAQTNAEGCPDRSTPETCCMRALFDSRIDLFLL
;
A
#
# COMPACT_ATOMS: atom_id res chain seq x y z
N MET A 1 -67.72 -13.73 -21.63
CA MET A 1 -67.48 -14.58 -20.43
C MET A 1 -66.05 -14.28 -19.95
N ILE A 2 -65.88 -13.38 -18.98
CA ILE A 2 -64.56 -13.02 -18.44
C ILE A 2 -64.63 -13.23 -16.93
N ARG A 3 -63.92 -14.25 -16.42
CA ARG A 3 -63.74 -14.48 -14.98
C ARG A 3 -62.38 -13.92 -14.57
N SER A 4 -62.39 -12.81 -13.84
CA SER A 4 -61.21 -12.23 -13.20
C SER A 4 -60.84 -13.05 -11.96
N ASN A 5 -59.67 -13.69 -11.98
CA ASN A 5 -59.11 -14.38 -10.81
C ASN A 5 -58.48 -13.35 -9.87
N PHE A 6 -59.20 -12.94 -8.84
CA PHE A 6 -58.65 -12.18 -7.72
C PHE A 6 -57.96 -13.16 -6.76
N GLY A 7 -56.63 -13.25 -6.84
CA GLY A 7 -55.82 -14.08 -5.95
C GLY A 7 -55.95 -13.62 -4.49
N SER A 8 -56.42 -14.49 -3.62
CA SER A 8 -56.55 -14.22 -2.19
C SER A 8 -55.18 -14.23 -1.51
N PHE A 9 -54.68 -13.04 -1.16
CA PHE A 9 -53.47 -12.88 -0.35
C PHE A 9 -53.75 -13.29 1.10
N THR A 10 -53.41 -14.53 1.43
CA THR A 10 -53.51 -15.08 2.79
C THR A 10 -52.65 -14.27 3.78
N VAL A 11 -53.11 -14.16 5.03
CA VAL A 11 -52.41 -13.45 6.12
C VAL A 11 -50.98 -13.98 6.31
N SER A 12 -50.77 -15.28 6.08
CA SER A 12 -49.45 -15.92 6.10
C SER A 12 -48.50 -15.35 5.05
N GLY A 13 -48.98 -15.10 3.83
CA GLY A 13 -48.17 -14.47 2.77
C GLY A 13 -47.70 -13.06 3.15
N ARG A 14 -48.59 -12.23 3.69
CA ARG A 14 -48.25 -10.85 4.14
C ARG A 14 -47.17 -10.84 5.23
N LEU A 15 -47.21 -11.80 6.15
CA LEU A 15 -46.22 -11.92 7.21
C LEU A 15 -44.83 -12.34 6.67
N GLN A 16 -44.80 -13.18 5.64
CA GLN A 16 -43.55 -13.57 4.98
C GLN A 16 -42.93 -12.43 4.17
N PHE A 17 -43.75 -11.63 3.47
CA PHE A 17 -43.26 -10.43 2.79
C PHE A 17 -42.68 -9.41 3.77
N ALA A 18 -43.36 -9.18 4.91
CA ALA A 18 -42.86 -8.27 5.95
C ALA A 18 -41.52 -8.75 6.53
N LYS A 19 -41.37 -10.05 6.83
CA LYS A 19 -40.11 -10.62 7.31
C LYS A 19 -38.97 -10.49 6.29
N LYS A 20 -39.25 -10.71 5.00
CA LYS A 20 -38.28 -10.58 3.91
C LYS A 20 -37.85 -9.13 3.67
N GLU A 21 -38.78 -8.17 3.74
CA GLU A 21 -38.51 -6.73 3.66
C GLU A 21 -37.62 -6.24 4.81
N VAL A 22 -37.90 -6.67 6.06
CA VAL A 22 -37.08 -6.33 7.22
C VAL A 22 -35.67 -6.93 7.11
N ALA A 23 -35.54 -8.17 6.64
CA ALA A 23 -34.23 -8.79 6.40
C ALA A 23 -33.44 -8.07 5.30
N ARG A 24 -34.10 -7.60 4.23
CA ARG A 24 -33.47 -6.84 3.15
C ARG A 24 -32.94 -5.49 3.63
N ARG A 25 -33.73 -4.75 4.42
CA ARG A 25 -33.30 -3.47 5.01
C ARG A 25 -32.12 -3.63 5.95
N LYS A 26 -32.10 -4.69 6.76
CA LYS A 26 -30.95 -5.00 7.63
C LYS A 26 -29.69 -5.30 6.84
N ARG A 27 -29.78 -6.06 5.74
CA ARG A 27 -28.64 -6.33 4.85
C ARG A 27 -28.10 -5.06 4.21
N PHE A 28 -28.98 -4.22 3.66
CA PHE A 28 -28.60 -2.95 3.03
C PHE A 28 -27.94 -1.97 4.02
N LYS A 29 -28.41 -1.94 5.28
CA LYS A 29 -27.80 -1.11 6.33
C LYS A 29 -26.42 -1.61 6.76
N MET A 30 -26.25 -2.92 6.90
CA MET A 30 -24.92 -3.50 7.18
C MET A 30 -23.95 -3.38 6.00
N GLU A 31 -24.46 -3.34 4.77
CA GLU A 31 -23.66 -3.17 3.56
C GLU A 31 -23.18 -1.72 3.39
N SER A 32 -24.04 -0.73 3.65
CA SER A 32 -23.64 0.69 3.68
C SER A 32 -22.63 0.97 4.79
N GLU A 33 -22.86 0.50 6.01
CA GLU A 33 -21.91 0.65 7.13
C GLU A 33 -20.55 -0.04 6.86
N GLN A 34 -20.51 -1.06 6.00
CA GLN A 34 -19.25 -1.71 5.58
C GLN A 34 -18.54 -0.95 4.47
N ILE A 35 -19.29 -0.32 3.56
CA ILE A 35 -18.73 0.54 2.51
C ILE A 35 -18.11 1.78 3.16
N ASP A 36 -18.81 2.45 4.08
CA ASP A 36 -18.31 3.63 4.78
C ASP A 36 -17.01 3.34 5.54
N LYS A 37 -16.94 2.20 6.26
CA LYS A 37 -15.71 1.75 6.96
C LYS A 37 -14.58 1.39 6.02
N LYS A 38 -14.90 0.88 4.82
CA LYS A 38 -13.89 0.55 3.81
C LYS A 38 -13.34 1.83 3.18
N GLU A 39 -14.20 2.82 2.92
CA GLU A 39 -13.80 4.13 2.44
C GLU A 39 -12.98 4.90 3.49
N GLU A 40 -13.34 4.85 4.77
CA GLU A 40 -12.52 5.40 5.87
C GLU A 40 -11.11 4.78 5.92
N LYS A 41 -11.00 3.45 5.79
CA LYS A 41 -9.69 2.78 5.75
C LYS A 41 -8.87 3.18 4.53
N TYR A 42 -9.50 3.30 3.37
CA TYR A 42 -8.81 3.73 2.15
C TYR A 42 -8.32 5.17 2.23
N LEU A 43 -9.01 6.05 2.95
CA LEU A 43 -8.57 7.44 3.17
C LEU A 43 -7.37 7.53 4.13
N ASP A 44 -7.28 6.65 5.14
CA ASP A 44 -6.16 6.64 6.08
C ASP A 44 -4.85 6.13 5.43
N GLU A 45 -4.96 5.24 4.44
CA GLU A 45 -3.82 4.71 3.68
C GLU A 45 -3.43 5.53 2.44
N SER A 46 -4.24 6.51 2.02
CA SER A 46 -3.99 7.27 0.77
C SER A 46 -3.80 8.78 0.94
N SER A 47 -3.54 9.28 2.14
CA SER A 47 -3.14 10.67 2.33
C SER A 47 -1.64 10.86 2.09
N PHE A 48 -1.25 11.15 0.85
CA PHE A 48 0.08 11.72 0.53
C PHE A 48 0.18 13.22 0.88
N ALA A 49 -0.92 13.81 1.36
CA ALA A 49 -0.92 15.19 1.81
C ALA A 49 -0.42 15.26 3.25
N ALA A 50 0.82 15.74 3.43
CA ALA A 50 1.33 16.04 4.76
C ALA A 50 0.39 17.05 5.44
N VAL A 51 -0.30 16.61 6.52
CA VAL A 51 -1.02 17.51 7.41
C VAL A 51 0.02 18.38 8.10
N ARG A 52 0.30 19.56 7.52
CA ARG A 52 1.24 20.53 8.09
C ARG A 52 0.56 21.17 9.30
N ILE A 53 0.84 20.64 10.48
CA ILE A 53 0.44 21.26 11.75
C ILE A 53 1.35 22.48 11.96
N SER A 54 0.79 23.69 11.82
CA SER A 54 1.53 24.94 12.10
C SER A 54 2.01 24.95 13.55
N GLY A 55 3.31 25.17 13.77
CA GLY A 55 3.93 25.20 15.10
C GLY A 55 4.45 23.86 15.63
N ALA A 56 4.25 22.74 14.92
CA ALA A 56 4.86 21.46 15.30
C ALA A 56 6.35 21.40 14.92
N PRO A 57 7.24 20.89 15.80
CA PRO A 57 8.66 20.75 15.48
C PRO A 57 8.87 19.70 14.38
N PHE A 58 9.78 19.99 13.45
CA PHE A 58 10.23 19.00 12.47
C PHE A 58 11.04 17.89 13.17
N VAL A 59 10.65 16.65 12.96
CA VAL A 59 11.39 15.47 13.40
C VAL A 59 11.72 14.63 12.17
N TYR A 60 13.02 14.45 11.89
CA TYR A 60 13.44 13.58 10.80
C TYR A 60 13.06 12.13 11.13
N ARG A 61 12.33 11.51 10.21
CA ARG A 61 12.06 10.07 10.21
C ARG A 61 12.73 9.47 8.97
N PRO A 62 13.55 8.43 9.12
CA PRO A 62 14.11 7.75 7.97
C PRO A 62 12.97 7.16 7.12
N SER A 63 13.09 7.26 5.81
CA SER A 63 12.14 6.60 4.91
C SER A 63 12.31 5.09 5.02
N GLU A 64 11.27 4.41 5.48
CA GLU A 64 11.23 2.95 5.54
C GLU A 64 10.70 2.41 4.22
N LEU A 65 11.59 1.86 3.39
CA LEU A 65 11.21 1.15 2.18
C LEU A 65 11.28 -0.36 2.46
N LEU A 66 10.14 -1.02 2.35
CA LEU A 66 10.03 -2.47 2.43
C LEU A 66 10.61 -3.08 1.15
N ILE A 67 11.90 -3.37 1.16
CA ILE A 67 12.61 -3.98 0.03
C ILE A 67 12.84 -5.45 0.35
N ASN A 68 12.33 -6.33 -0.50
CA ASN A 68 12.63 -7.76 -0.46
C ASN A 68 14.11 -7.95 -0.80
N GLY A 69 14.84 -8.72 0.02
CA GLY A 69 16.24 -9.05 -0.26
C GLY A 69 17.12 -9.13 0.99
N PRO A 70 18.38 -9.56 0.84
CA PRO A 70 19.36 -9.53 1.92
C PRO A 70 19.66 -8.10 2.37
N PRO A 71 20.10 -7.93 3.64
CA PRO A 71 20.53 -6.62 4.13
C PRO A 71 21.72 -6.11 3.32
N LEU A 72 21.72 -4.80 3.02
CA LEU A 72 22.87 -4.16 2.39
C LEU A 72 23.97 -3.89 3.42
N PRO A 73 25.25 -4.00 3.02
CA PRO A 73 26.34 -3.48 3.82
C PRO A 73 26.23 -1.96 3.95
N LYS A 74 26.86 -1.41 5.00
CA LYS A 74 26.97 0.04 5.16
C LYS A 74 28.00 0.61 4.18
N PRO A 75 27.80 1.84 3.67
CA PRO A 75 28.76 2.47 2.76
C PRO A 75 30.18 2.52 3.31
N GLU A 76 30.34 2.73 4.62
CA GLU A 76 31.64 2.85 5.28
C GLU A 76 32.41 1.52 5.33
N ASP A 77 31.70 0.39 5.27
CA ASP A 77 32.29 -0.94 5.36
C ASP A 77 32.67 -1.52 3.97
N LEU A 78 32.26 -0.89 2.87
CA LEU A 78 32.50 -1.41 1.51
C LEU A 78 33.98 -1.61 1.19
N SER A 79 34.82 -0.65 1.61
CA SER A 79 36.26 -0.73 1.42
C SER A 79 36.86 -1.89 2.24
N ARG A 80 36.43 -2.02 3.51
CA ARG A 80 36.89 -3.08 4.42
C ARG A 80 36.48 -4.48 3.96
N MET A 81 35.29 -4.59 3.38
CA MET A 81 34.76 -5.84 2.83
C MET A 81 35.34 -6.18 1.44
N GLY A 82 36.15 -5.28 0.85
CA GLY A 82 36.80 -5.51 -0.43
C GLY A 82 35.92 -5.27 -1.66
N TYR A 83 34.67 -4.84 -1.50
CA TYR A 83 33.76 -4.59 -2.64
C TYR A 83 34.31 -3.58 -3.64
N LEU A 84 35.02 -2.56 -3.15
CA LEU A 84 35.60 -1.50 -4.00
C LEU A 84 36.74 -1.98 -4.89
N GLN A 85 37.37 -3.12 -4.58
CA GLN A 85 38.45 -3.69 -5.40
C GLN A 85 37.95 -4.16 -6.77
N HIS A 86 36.64 -4.42 -6.89
CA HIS A 86 36.00 -4.88 -8.12
C HIS A 86 35.35 -3.74 -8.92
N MET A 87 35.41 -2.50 -8.42
CA MET A 87 34.87 -1.34 -9.10
C MET A 87 35.95 -0.72 -10.00
N ALA A 88 35.54 -0.22 -11.17
CA ALA A 88 36.43 0.58 -12.01
C ALA A 88 36.83 1.86 -11.27
N GLN A 89 38.13 2.16 -11.25
CA GLN A 89 38.62 3.42 -10.67
C GLN A 89 38.08 4.58 -11.51
N THR A 90 37.35 5.49 -10.88
CA THR A 90 36.90 6.72 -11.53
C THR A 90 38.11 7.64 -11.64
N ASN A 91 38.72 7.70 -12.83
CA ASN A 91 39.78 8.66 -13.10
C ASN A 91 39.20 10.06 -12.91
N ALA A 92 39.83 10.83 -12.00
CA ALA A 92 39.34 12.13 -11.53
C ALA A 92 39.21 13.20 -12.63
N GLU A 93 39.73 12.96 -13.83
CA GLU A 93 39.77 13.94 -14.92
C GLU A 93 38.48 14.03 -15.76
N GLY A 94 37.48 13.16 -15.55
CA GLY A 94 36.33 13.09 -16.46
C GLY A 94 34.96 12.89 -15.81
N CYS A 95 34.84 12.89 -14.49
CA CYS A 95 33.53 12.76 -13.85
C CYS A 95 33.02 14.16 -13.46
N PRO A 96 32.08 14.76 -14.23
CA PRO A 96 31.48 16.05 -13.87
C PRO A 96 30.61 15.96 -12.60
N ASP A 97 30.29 14.74 -12.18
CA ASP A 97 29.41 14.46 -11.07
C ASP A 97 30.23 13.94 -9.90
N ARG A 98 29.81 14.26 -8.68
CA ARG A 98 30.38 13.80 -7.40
C ARG A 98 30.13 12.29 -7.17
N SER A 99 30.25 11.48 -8.21
CA SER A 99 30.03 10.06 -8.21
C SER A 99 31.28 9.37 -7.68
N THR A 100 31.16 8.81 -6.49
CA THR A 100 32.22 8.04 -5.85
C THR A 100 32.06 6.56 -6.19
N PRO A 101 33.15 5.76 -6.24
CA PRO A 101 33.05 4.32 -6.49
C PRO A 101 32.17 3.60 -5.47
N GLU A 102 32.07 4.10 -4.24
CA GLU A 102 31.16 3.61 -3.20
C GLU A 102 29.70 3.78 -3.61
N THR A 103 29.35 4.93 -4.20
CA THR A 103 27.98 5.22 -4.65
C THR A 103 27.59 4.26 -5.78
N CYS A 104 28.49 4.04 -6.73
CA CYS A 104 28.28 3.08 -7.82
C CYS A 104 28.11 1.65 -7.29
N CYS A 105 28.98 1.25 -6.35
CA CYS A 105 28.93 -0.07 -5.73
C CYS A 105 27.63 -0.31 -4.96
N MET A 106 27.22 0.65 -4.11
CA MET A 106 25.96 0.58 -3.36
C MET A 106 24.77 0.46 -4.29
N ARG A 107 24.76 1.22 -5.39
CA ARG A 107 23.69 1.13 -6.38
C ARG A 107 23.63 -0.25 -7.02
N ALA A 108 24.77 -0.79 -7.46
CA ALA A 108 24.82 -2.12 -8.06
C ALA A 108 24.36 -3.21 -7.09
N LEU A 109 24.78 -3.14 -5.82
CA LEU A 109 24.32 -4.06 -4.77
C LEU A 109 22.82 -3.92 -4.52
N PHE A 110 22.31 -2.68 -4.47
CA PHE A 110 20.89 -2.40 -4.30
C PHE A 110 20.05 -2.97 -5.44
N ASP A 111 20.46 -2.74 -6.69
CA ASP A 111 19.76 -3.23 -7.87
C ASP A 111 19.77 -4.77 -7.93
N SER A 112 20.88 -5.40 -7.52
CA SER A 112 21.02 -6.86 -7.51
C SER A 112 20.11 -7.59 -6.50
N ARG A 113 19.64 -6.88 -5.46
CA ARG A 113 18.82 -7.49 -4.40
C ARG A 113 17.32 -7.29 -4.59
N ILE A 114 16.91 -6.32 -5.40
CA ILE A 114 15.48 -6.04 -5.59
C ILE A 114 14.80 -7.30 -6.14
N ASP A 115 13.68 -7.65 -5.52
CA ASP A 115 12.80 -8.75 -5.94
C ASP A 115 13.45 -10.14 -5.99
N LEU A 116 14.61 -10.32 -5.34
CA LEU A 116 15.31 -11.62 -5.31
C LEU A 116 14.47 -12.76 -4.72
N PHE A 117 13.52 -12.44 -3.84
CA PHE A 117 12.65 -13.42 -3.17
C PHE A 117 11.21 -13.44 -3.71
N LEU A 118 10.91 -12.70 -4.79
CA LEU A 118 9.63 -12.80 -5.46
C LEU A 118 9.70 -13.90 -6.53
N LEU A 119 9.19 -15.08 -6.18
CA LEU A 119 8.90 -16.20 -7.09
C LEU A 119 7.44 -16.17 -7.53
#